data_AF-A0A0M0X077-F1
#
_entry.id   AF-A0A0M0X077-F1
#
_cell.length_a   1.000
_cell.length_b   1.000
_cell.length_c   1.000
_cell.angle_alpha   90.00
_cell.angle_beta   90.00
_cell.angle_gamma   90.00
#
_symmetry.space_group_name_H-M   'P 1'
#
loop_
_entity.id
_entity.type
_entity.pdbx_description
1 polymer ?
#
loop_
_entity_poly.entity_id
_entity_poly.type
_entity_poly.pdbx_seq_one_letter_code
_entity_poly.pdbx_strand_id
1 'polypeptide(L)'
;MNRGLFNSIEQKTGVSMDEIFALANEIQHADFTNEKQVRKIVRRVSKMSKRQITQELEDKLVQSIIQDGSSLDLDKITKMMK
;
A
#
# COMPACT_ATOMS: atom_id res chain seq x y z
N MET A 1 -18.33 10.82 -4.93
CA MET A 1 -16.85 10.72 -5.03
C MET A 1 -16.23 11.46 -3.85
N ASN A 2 -15.45 10.77 -3.02
CA ASN A 2 -15.05 11.19 -1.68
C ASN A 2 -13.87 12.18 -1.68
N ARG A 3 -14.12 13.44 -2.08
CA ARG A 3 -13.10 14.52 -2.18
C ARG A 3 -12.30 14.73 -0.89
N GLY A 4 -12.89 14.43 0.27
CA GLY A 4 -12.23 14.60 1.57
C GLY A 4 -11.02 13.68 1.79
N LEU A 5 -11.06 12.45 1.28
CA LEU A 5 -9.93 11.50 1.39
C LEU A 5 -8.73 12.00 0.58
N PHE A 6 -8.98 12.44 -0.65
CA PHE A 6 -7.94 12.88 -1.58
C PHE A 6 -7.25 14.16 -1.11
N ASN A 7 -8.03 15.17 -0.70
CA ASN A 7 -7.47 16.41 -0.14
C ASN A 7 -6.65 16.14 1.12
N SER A 8 -7.07 15.19 1.96
CA SER A 8 -6.34 14.82 3.18
C SER A 8 -5.03 14.10 2.87
N ILE A 9 -5.00 13.28 1.81
CA ILE A 9 -3.77 12.62 1.37
C ILE A 9 -2.82 13.68 0.80
N GLU A 10 -3.28 14.53 -0.10
CA GLU A 10 -2.47 15.61 -0.69
C GLU A 10 -1.87 16.52 0.37
N GLN A 11 -2.64 16.96 1.36
CA GLN A 11 -2.13 17.79 2.46
C GLN A 11 -1.11 17.05 3.35
N LYS A 12 -1.26 15.73 3.55
CA LYS A 12 -0.39 14.95 4.44
C LYS A 12 0.87 14.43 3.77
N THR A 13 0.82 14.19 2.46
CA THR A 13 1.91 13.54 1.70
C THR A 13 2.53 14.46 0.66
N GLY A 14 1.88 15.59 0.32
CA GLY A 14 2.31 16.50 -0.74
C GLY A 14 2.19 15.92 -2.15
N VAL A 15 1.47 14.80 -2.30
CA VAL A 15 1.29 14.11 -3.59
C VAL A 15 0.01 14.61 -4.25
N SER A 16 0.12 15.00 -5.52
CA SER A 16 -1.01 15.51 -6.28
C SER A 16 -1.97 14.40 -6.72
N MET A 17 -3.23 14.76 -6.95
CA MET A 17 -4.27 13.81 -7.35
C MET A 17 -3.94 13.10 -8.67
N ASP A 18 -3.37 13.82 -9.63
CA ASP A 18 -2.99 13.28 -10.94
C ASP A 18 -1.93 12.18 -10.80
N GLU A 19 -0.95 12.40 -9.93
CA GLU A 19 0.08 11.40 -9.65
C GLU A 19 -0.54 10.17 -8.96
N ILE A 20 -1.46 10.35 -7.99
CA ILE A 20 -2.17 9.23 -7.34
C ILE A 20 -2.96 8.41 -8.36
N PHE A 21 -3.66 9.07 -9.29
CA PHE A 21 -4.41 8.39 -10.35
C PHE A 21 -3.51 7.66 -11.34
N ALA A 22 -2.42 8.28 -11.77
CA ALA A 22 -1.44 7.64 -12.65
C ALA A 22 -0.87 6.38 -12.00
N LEU A 23 -0.55 6.47 -10.70
CA LEU A 23 -0.09 5.35 -9.91
C LEU A 23 -1.16 4.25 -9.78
N ALA A 24 -2.41 4.61 -9.50
CA ALA A 24 -3.51 3.64 -9.40
C ALA A 24 -3.71 2.88 -10.71
N ASN A 25 -3.62 3.54 -11.86
CA ASN A 25 -3.71 2.91 -13.18
C ASN A 25 -2.52 1.96 -13.45
N GLU A 26 -1.30 2.36 -13.06
CA GLU A 26 -0.11 1.50 -13.18
C GLU A 26 -0.20 0.26 -12.29
N ILE A 27 -0.73 0.41 -11.08
CA ILE A 27 -0.82 -0.66 -10.09
C ILE A 27 -2.01 -1.60 -10.35
N GLN A 28 -3.07 -1.16 -11.04
CA GLN A 28 -4.26 -1.98 -11.31
C GLN A 28 -3.95 -3.30 -12.04
N HIS A 29 -2.83 -3.36 -12.77
CA HIS A 29 -2.35 -4.55 -13.48
C HIS A 29 -1.17 -5.24 -12.77
N ALA A 30 -0.76 -4.75 -11.59
CA ALA A 30 0.35 -5.30 -10.85
C ALA A 30 -0.05 -6.52 -10.02
N ASP A 31 0.87 -7.46 -9.88
CA ASP A 31 0.69 -8.66 -9.08
C ASP A 31 1.17 -8.41 -7.64
N PHE A 32 0.20 -8.25 -6.74
CA PHE A 32 0.43 -8.02 -5.31
C PHE A 32 0.81 -9.29 -4.53
N THR A 33 0.83 -10.46 -5.18
CA THR A 33 1.30 -11.71 -4.55
C THR A 33 2.82 -11.81 -4.52
N ASN A 34 3.51 -11.01 -5.34
CA ASN A 34 4.95 -11.07 -5.49
C ASN A 34 5.68 -9.99 -4.68
N GLU A 35 6.46 -10.41 -3.69
CA GLU A 35 7.25 -9.52 -2.83
C GLU A 35 8.11 -8.52 -3.60
N LYS A 36 8.73 -8.95 -4.70
CA LYS A 36 9.58 -8.08 -5.51
C LYS A 36 8.77 -7.01 -6.23
N GLN A 37 7.53 -7.31 -6.63
CA GLN A 37 6.64 -6.32 -7.25
C GLN A 37 6.10 -5.35 -6.19
N VAL A 38 5.61 -5.85 -5.07
CA VAL A 38 5.12 -5.04 -3.95
C VAL A 38 6.21 -4.08 -3.45
N ARG A 39 7.44 -4.57 -3.25
CA ARG A 39 8.58 -3.75 -2.84
C ARG A 39 8.89 -2.63 -3.84
N LYS A 40 8.82 -2.91 -5.14
CA LYS A 40 9.01 -1.89 -6.19
C LYS A 40 7.93 -0.81 -6.12
N ILE A 41 6.67 -1.21 -5.88
CA ILE A 41 5.55 -0.28 -5.73
C ILE A 41 5.78 0.60 -4.50
N VAL A 42 6.02 0.02 -3.33
CA VAL A 42 6.25 0.76 -2.06
C VAL A 42 7.38 1.80 -2.21
N ARG A 43 8.50 1.41 -2.84
CA ARG A 43 9.60 2.35 -3.13
C ARG A 43 9.19 3.49 -4.07
N ARG A 44 8.39 3.19 -5.09
CA ARG A 44 7.92 4.20 -6.06
C ARG A 44 6.99 5.21 -5.39
N VAL A 45 6.08 4.75 -4.53
CA VAL A 45 5.20 5.62 -3.72
C VAL A 45 5.98 6.46 -2.71
N SER A 46 6.98 5.87 -2.04
CA SER A 46 7.84 6.61 -1.09
C SER A 46 8.60 7.76 -1.78
N LYS A 47 9.15 7.52 -2.97
CA LYS A 47 9.84 8.56 -3.77
C LYS A 47 8.88 9.69 -4.18
N MET A 48 7.70 9.31 -4.65
CA MET A 48 6.64 10.23 -5.09
C MET A 48 6.12 11.11 -3.94
N SER A 49 5.93 10.52 -2.75
CA SER A 49 5.55 11.25 -1.53
C SER A 49 6.70 11.99 -0.86
N LYS A 50 7.91 11.98 -1.45
CA LYS A 50 9.14 12.57 -0.88
C LYS A 50 9.41 12.14 0.57
N ARG A 51 8.90 10.97 0.96
CA ARG A 51 9.08 10.40 2.30
C ARG A 51 10.18 9.36 2.25
N GLN A 52 11.25 9.61 3.01
CA GLN A 52 12.28 8.59 3.20
C GLN A 52 11.73 7.49 4.09
N ILE A 53 11.75 6.25 3.59
CA ILE A 53 11.42 5.06 4.37
C ILE A 53 12.72 4.31 4.67
N THR A 54 12.84 3.81 5.90
CA THR A 54 13.94 2.91 6.26
C THR A 54 13.68 1.51 5.69
N GLN A 55 14.72 0.70 5.54
CA GLN A 55 14.60 -0.67 5.05
C GLN A 55 13.61 -1.49 5.89
N GLU A 56 13.64 -1.32 7.21
CA GLU A 56 12.71 -2.01 8.13
C GLU A 56 11.24 -1.63 7.88
N LEU A 57 10.97 -0.34 7.62
CA LEU A 57 9.61 0.12 7.30
C LEU A 57 9.15 -0.40 5.94
N GLU A 58 10.05 -0.43 4.95
CA GLU A 58 9.78 -1.00 3.64
C GLU A 58 9.41 -2.48 3.76
N ASP A 59 10.21 -3.27 4.48
CA ASP A 59 9.97 -4.70 4.66
C ASP A 59 8.67 -4.97 5.44
N LYS A 60 8.34 -4.17 6.46
CA LYS A 60 7.05 -4.26 7.16
C LYS A 60 5.88 -3.97 6.23
N LEU A 61 5.94 -2.92 5.41
CA LEU A 61 4.88 -2.58 4.45
C LEU A 61 4.70 -3.70 3.42
N VAL A 62 5.81 -4.22 2.90
CA VAL A 62 5.82 -5.32 1.93
C VAL A 62 5.22 -6.58 2.52
N GLN A 63 5.65 -6.96 3.74
CA GLN A 63 5.10 -8.10 4.47
C GLN A 63 3.62 -7.92 4.74
N SER A 64 3.17 -6.76 5.23
CA SER A 64 1.74 -6.50 5.47
C SER A 64 0.91 -6.63 4.20
N ILE A 65 1.36 -6.08 3.07
CA ILE A 65 0.62 -6.16 1.79
C ILE A 65 0.54 -7.60 1.26
N ILE A 66 1.61 -8.39 1.39
CA ILE A 66 1.64 -9.80 0.93
C ILE A 66 0.89 -10.71 1.90
N GLN A 67 1.06 -10.50 3.20
CA GLN A 67 0.47 -11.30 4.27
C GLN A 67 -1.04 -11.08 4.38
N ASP A 68 -1.52 -9.85 4.17
CA ASP A 68 -2.95 -9.56 3.98
C ASP A 68 -3.52 -10.09 2.66
N GLY A 69 -2.68 -10.61 1.77
CA GLY A 69 -3.07 -11.14 0.48
C GLY A 69 -3.78 -12.49 0.50
N SER A 70 -3.88 -13.21 1.64
CA SER A 70 -4.42 -14.60 1.58
C SER A 70 -5.07 -15.21 2.83
N SER A 71 -5.08 -14.63 4.02
CA SER A 71 -5.91 -15.20 5.11
C SER A 71 -6.16 -14.25 6.29
N LEU A 72 -7.05 -13.29 6.10
CA LEU A 72 -7.99 -12.92 7.18
C LEU A 72 -9.15 -13.93 7.12
N ASP A 73 -8.81 -15.22 7.30
CA ASP A 73 -9.81 -16.26 7.54
C ASP A 73 -10.46 -15.93 8.89
N LEU A 74 -11.66 -15.34 8.85
CA LEU A 74 -12.50 -15.16 10.03
C LEU A 74 -12.67 -16.49 10.79
N ASP A 75 -12.56 -17.62 10.09
CA ASP A 75 -12.52 -18.96 10.66
C ASP A 75 -11.31 -19.24 11.56
N LYS A 76 -10.12 -18.71 11.25
CA LYS A 76 -8.93 -18.83 12.13
C LYS A 76 -9.10 -17.99 13.38
N ILE A 77 -9.64 -16.78 13.23
CA ILE A 77 -9.93 -15.88 14.36
C ILE A 77 -10.97 -16.53 15.30
N THR A 78 -12.01 -17.15 14.74
CA THR A 78 -13.07 -17.82 15.53
C THR A 78 -12.54 -19.03 16.30
N LYS A 79 -11.57 -19.78 15.77
CA LYS A 79 -10.95 -20.92 16.47
C LYS A 79 -10.02 -20.51 17.62
N MET A 80 -9.42 -19.33 17.58
CA MET A 80 -8.59 -18.83 18.67
C MET A 80 -9.40 -18.22 19.83
N MET A 81 -10.67 -17.91 19.61
CA MET A 81 -11.59 -17.40 20.64
C MET A 81 -12.36 -18.50 21.40
N LYS A 82 -12.14 -19.78 21.07
CA LYS A 82 -12.71 -20.93 21.79
C LYS A 82 -11.74 -21.51 22.80
#